data_AF-A0A378XX32-F1
#
_entry.id   AF-A0A378XX32-F1
#
_cell.length_a   1.000
_cell.length_b   1.000
_cell.length_c   1.000
_cell.angle_alpha   90.00
_cell.angle_beta   90.00
_cell.angle_gamma   90.00
#
_symmetry.space_group_name_H-M   'P 1'
#
loop_
_entity.id
_entity.type
_entity.pdbx_description
1 polymer ?
#
loop_
_entity_poly.entity_id
_entity_poly.type
_entity_poly.pdbx_seq_one_letter_code
_entity_poly.pdbx_strand_id
1 'polypeptide(L)' 'MNPGVTLLRVERARKRLYQVQKKYGFLTHPKVIEQSMKLDELLNQYQTCKMKS' A
#
# COMPACT_ATOMS: atom_id res chain seq x y z
N MET A 1 7.35 15.30 -7.27
CA MET A 1 6.82 13.91 -7.24
C MET A 1 5.48 13.93 -7.95
N ASN A 2 5.27 13.13 -9.00
CA ASN A 2 4.06 13.23 -9.82
C ASN A 2 2.92 12.42 -9.16
N PRO A 3 1.79 13.02 -8.77
CA PRO A 3 0.74 12.33 -7.99
C PRO A 3 0.23 11.04 -8.65
N GLY A 4 0.18 11.01 -9.98
CA GLY A 4 -0.24 9.83 -10.74
C GLY A 4 0.70 8.62 -10.60
N VAL A 5 2.01 8.85 -10.47
CA VAL A 5 2.99 7.77 -10.27
C VAL A 5 2.85 7.18 -8.87
N THR A 6 2.58 8.01 -7.87
CA THR A 6 2.35 7.55 -6.49
C THR A 6 1.05 6.77 -6.36
N LEU A 7 -0.03 7.21 -7.02
CA LEU A 7 -1.31 6.49 -7.04
C LEU A 7 -1.19 5.08 -7.66
N LEU A 8 -0.45 4.95 -8.77
CA LEU A 8 -0.22 3.65 -9.40
C LEU A 8 0.54 2.68 -8.48
N ARG A 9 1.47 3.20 -7.66
CA ARG A 9 2.21 2.39 -6.67
C ARG A 9 1.30 1.95 -5.53
N VAL A 10 0.41 2.81 -5.06
CA VAL A 10 -0.62 2.49 -4.06
C VAL A 10 -1.52 1.36 -4.56
N GLU A 11 -2.06 1.47 -5.79
CA GLU A 11 -2.93 0.44 -6.37
C GLU A 11 -2.23 -0.92 -6.54
N ARG A 12 -0.94 -0.91 -6.93
CA ARG A 12 -0.15 -2.14 -7.01
C ARG A 12 0.08 -2.77 -5.64
N ALA A 13 0.39 -1.98 -4.62
CA ALA A 13 0.57 -2.46 -3.26
C ALA A 13 -0.75 -3.01 -2.68
N ARG A 14 -1.87 -2.35 -2.94
CA ARG A 14 -3.21 -2.78 -2.54
C ARG A 14 -3.57 -4.14 -3.13
N LYS A 15 -3.34 -4.34 -4.43
CA LYS A 15 -3.57 -5.65 -5.08
C LYS A 15 -2.69 -6.76 -4.49
N ARG A 16 -1.42 -6.46 -4.19
CA ARG A 16 -0.50 -7.41 -3.56
C ARG A 16 -0.96 -7.79 -2.15
N LEU A 17 -1.37 -6.82 -1.33
CA LEU A 17 -1.90 -7.09 0.00
C LEU A 17 -3.12 -8.02 -0.06
N TYR A 18 -4.06 -7.76 -0.97
CA TYR A 18 -5.22 -8.62 -1.18
C TYR A 18 -4.85 -10.06 -1.54
N GLN A 19 -3.87 -10.25 -2.45
CA GLN A 19 -3.39 -11.57 -2.83
C GLN A 19 -2.71 -12.30 -1.66
N VAL A 20 -1.90 -11.59 -0.88
CA VAL A 20 -1.18 -12.14 0.27
C VAL A 20 -2.15 -12.50 1.39
N GLN A 21 -3.15 -11.65 1.67
CA GLN A 21 -4.23 -11.95 2.61
C GLN A 21 -5.05 -13.18 2.17
N LYS A 22 -5.40 -13.27 0.88
CA LYS A 22 -6.10 -14.45 0.35
C LYS A 22 -5.27 -15.74 0.48
N LYS A 23 -3.94 -15.64 0.38
CA LYS A 23 -3.02 -16.80 0.47
C LYS A 23 -2.73 -17.25 1.90
N TYR A 24 -2.52 -16.32 2.82
CA TYR A 24 -2.05 -16.62 4.17
C TYR A 24 -3.13 -16.47 5.26
N GLY A 25 -4.32 -16.01 4.90
CA GLY A 25 -5.43 -15.81 5.83
C GLY A 25 -5.46 -14.40 6.43
N PHE A 26 -5.99 -14.30 7.65
CA PHE A 26 -6.24 -13.02 8.31
C PHE A 26 -4.96 -12.19 8.56
N LEU A 27 -5.16 -10.93 8.95
CA LEU A 27 -4.12 -9.89 9.15
C LEU A 27 -3.03 -10.21 10.19
N THR A 28 -3.01 -11.41 10.76
CA THR A 28 -2.02 -11.85 11.76
C THR A 28 -0.78 -12.49 11.14
N HIS A 29 -0.81 -12.85 9.86
CA HIS A 29 0.36 -13.45 9.23
C HIS A 29 1.46 -12.40 8.98
N PRO A 30 2.74 -12.64 9.35
CA PRO A 30 3.82 -11.65 9.23
C PRO A 30 3.96 -11.03 7.84
N LYS A 31 3.80 -11.85 6.78
CA LYS A 31 3.82 -11.36 5.39
C LYS A 31 2.64 -10.44 5.05
N VAL A 32 1.48 -10.62 5.65
CA VAL A 32 0.32 -9.72 5.44
C VAL A 32 0.59 -8.39 6.13
N ILE A 33 1.14 -8.43 7.35
CA ILE A 33 1.52 -7.24 8.12
C ILE A 33 2.57 -6.42 7.36
N GLU A 34 3.63 -7.06 6.86
CA GLU A 34 4.69 -6.38 6.11
C GLU A 34 4.15 -5.69 4.84
N GLN A 35 3.23 -6.34 4.13
CA GLN A 35 2.60 -5.75 2.95
C GLN A 35 1.62 -4.61 3.32
N SER A 36 0.98 -4.69 4.48
CA SER A 36 0.14 -3.62 5.00
C SER A 36 0.97 -2.38 5.33
N MET A 37 2.11 -2.55 6.01
CA MET A 37 3.02 -1.45 6.31
C MET A 37 3.54 -0.75 5.04
N LYS A 38 3.87 -1.52 4.01
CA LYS A 38 4.28 -0.98 2.70
C LYS A 38 3.17 -0.19 2.01
N LEU A 39 1.92 -0.64 2.13
CA LEU A 39 0.77 0.09 1.60
C LEU A 39 0.53 1.40 2.35
N ASP A 40 0.61 1.38 3.68
CA ASP A 40 0.45 2.57 4.53
C ASP A 40 1.53 3.63 4.24
N GLU A 41 2.79 3.21 4.07
CA GLU A 41 3.87 4.13 3.71
C GLU A 41 3.60 4.83 2.37
N LEU A 42 3.12 4.08 1.37
CA LEU A 42 2.76 4.64 0.06
C LEU A 42 1.55 5.57 0.13
N LEU A 43 0.56 5.26 0.97
CA LEU A 43 -0.59 6.13 1.23
C LEU A 43 -0.15 7.43 1.92
N ASN A 44 0.73 7.36 2.90
CA ASN A 44 1.28 8.53 3.58
C ASN A 44 2.09 9.42 2.63
N GLN A 45 2.87 8.82 1.73
CA GLN A 45 3.58 9.54 0.67
C GLN A 45 2.60 10.21 -0.32
N TYR A 46 1.55 9.50 -0.72
CA TYR A 46 0.51 10.06 -1.58
C TYR A 46 -0.23 11.23 -0.93
N GLN A 47 -0.67 11.07 0.32
CA GLN A 47 -1.35 12.10 1.10
C GLN A 47 -0.47 13.33 1.27
N THR A 48 0.80 13.15 1.60
CA THR A 48 1.78 14.24 1.73
C THR A 48 1.97 14.98 0.40
N CYS A 49 2.02 14.26 -0.72
CA CYS A 49 2.12 14.89 -2.05
C CYS A 49 0.84 15.63 -2.44
N LYS A 50 -0.33 15.11 -2.05
CA LYS A 50 -1.65 15.73 -2.28
C LYS A 50 -1.84 17.00 -1.45
N MET A 51 -1.36 17.03 -0.21
CA MET A 51 -1.49 18.19 0.68
C MET A 51 -0.51 19.34 0.37
N LYS A 52 0.57 19.07 -0.36
CA LYS A 52 1.56 20.08 -0.77
C LYS A 52 1.28 20.70 -2.14
N SER A 53 0.13 20.40 -2.75
CA SER A 53 -0.26 20.85 -4.09
C SER A 53 -1.44 21.80 -4.07
#